data_AF-A0A098G4P7-F1
#
_entry.id   AF-A0A098G4P7-F1
#
_cell.length_a   1.000
_cell.length_b   1.000
_cell.length_c   1.000
_cell.angle_alpha   90.00
_cell.angle_beta   90.00
_cell.angle_gamma   90.00
#
_symmetry.space_group_name_H-M   'P 1'
#
loop_
_entity.id
_entity.type
_entity.pdbx_description
1 polymer ?
#
loop_
_entity_poly.entity_id
_entity_poly.type
_entity_poly.pdbx_seq_one_letter_code
_entity_poly.pdbx_strand_id
1 'polypeptide(L)'
;MLTEQNNFYRSEISGQVDLGQLALDQESSMVALSTGEKKRLDSAIRHYQSMLKSKGVNNLINELRAQLIGRYEKNPASIMGDNEEKIVLPMEFAEFKKLKLSENEHQQALKAYYQHKGHTAWRYLQKPNPWMNPEASYVYRNVKTGARWATFEEYQPLIALFWVAAGDESIPPTDGHTLESRLDHFIDELALIGRAHNWDGTRINEKGKAEEYDDLTGDRPSCFSDVKRRLFQSVLGHPLIVIFTEDMVLEEIRHLARNYFQSKINKENKIALKEAFDDYILNIDGLSDENQHHLMSLNIPEEKINQFEHYLSDKYGAQYTEDYHFRKLVRNKLSLEPNAGNIFNQLHALMLDGIAGLYQILNENLDEQNQKIAEARHLRFFKSETIPDDKANKEQCLDEIIDPPSLSVHNA
;
A
#
# COMPACT_ATOMS: atom_id res chain seq x y z
N MET A 1 -37.70 -16.75 5.74
CA MET A 1 -37.15 -18.06 5.35
C MET A 1 -35.66 -17.87 5.11
N LEU A 2 -34.76 -18.75 5.53
CA LEU A 2 -34.88 -19.82 6.53
C LEU A 2 -33.57 -19.87 7.35
N THR A 3 -33.55 -20.61 8.45
CA THR A 3 -32.44 -20.66 9.41
C THR A 3 -31.12 -21.22 8.85
N GLU A 4 -30.10 -20.37 8.68
CA GLU A 4 -28.68 -20.77 8.65
C GLU A 4 -28.10 -20.74 10.08
N GLN A 5 -28.74 -21.50 10.98
CA GLN A 5 -28.23 -21.71 12.34
C GLN A 5 -27.40 -23.00 12.39
N ASN A 6 -26.20 -22.87 12.98
CA ASN A 6 -25.40 -23.95 13.56
C ASN A 6 -24.79 -24.99 12.60
N ASN A 7 -23.58 -24.71 12.11
CA ASN A 7 -22.58 -25.77 11.87
C ASN A 7 -21.12 -25.40 12.20
N PHE A 8 -20.79 -24.12 12.47
CA PHE A 8 -19.43 -23.69 12.84
C PHE A 8 -18.95 -24.11 14.25
N TYR A 9 -19.85 -24.39 15.20
CA TYR A 9 -19.53 -24.70 16.61
C TYR A 9 -18.91 -26.11 16.85
N ARG A 10 -17.94 -26.53 16.03
CA ARG A 10 -17.18 -27.78 16.22
C ARG A 10 -15.65 -27.64 16.10
N SER A 11 -15.14 -26.53 15.61
CA SER A 11 -13.68 -26.27 15.53
C SER A 11 -13.07 -25.88 16.89
N GLU A 12 -13.84 -25.29 17.82
CA GLU A 12 -13.36 -24.86 19.14
C GLU A 12 -12.80 -26.00 20.02
N ILE A 13 -13.15 -27.26 19.75
CA ILE A 13 -12.89 -28.40 20.65
C ILE A 13 -11.53 -29.09 20.37
N SER A 14 -10.93 -28.91 19.19
CA SER A 14 -9.73 -29.68 18.79
C SER A 14 -8.40 -28.91 18.90
N GLY A 15 -8.42 -27.59 19.04
CA GLY A 15 -7.23 -26.73 18.94
C GLY A 15 -6.58 -26.70 17.55
N GLN A 16 -7.14 -27.41 16.56
CA GLN A 16 -6.67 -27.43 15.18
C GLN A 16 -7.45 -26.42 14.35
N VAL A 17 -7.10 -25.14 14.51
CA VAL A 17 -7.53 -24.08 13.58
C VAL A 17 -6.80 -24.27 12.26
N ASP A 18 -7.54 -24.61 11.21
CA ASP A 18 -7.00 -24.61 9.85
C ASP A 18 -6.99 -23.18 9.27
N LEU A 19 -5.81 -22.56 9.35
CA LEU A 19 -5.54 -21.24 8.77
C LEU A 19 -5.76 -21.22 7.24
N GLY A 20 -5.51 -22.34 6.56
CA GLY A 20 -5.78 -22.49 5.13
C GLY A 20 -7.28 -22.51 4.86
N GLN A 21 -8.06 -23.22 5.67
CA GLN A 21 -9.52 -23.19 5.56
C GLN A 21 -10.09 -21.78 5.78
N LEU A 22 -9.58 -21.01 6.75
CA LEU A 22 -10.01 -19.61 6.97
C LEU A 22 -9.65 -18.66 5.81
N ALA A 23 -8.52 -18.89 5.13
CA ALA A 23 -8.09 -18.14 3.96
C ALA A 23 -8.84 -18.55 2.67
N LEU A 24 -9.28 -19.80 2.58
CA LEU A 24 -10.03 -20.36 1.45
C LEU A 24 -11.56 -20.23 1.59
N ASP A 25 -12.07 -20.01 2.80
CA ASP A 25 -13.48 -19.92 3.14
C ASP A 25 -14.21 -18.87 2.28
N GLN A 26 -15.25 -19.33 1.60
CA GLN A 26 -15.95 -18.63 0.52
C GLN A 26 -17.24 -17.96 0.99
N GLU A 27 -17.78 -18.32 2.16
CA GLU A 27 -19.09 -17.82 2.59
C GLU A 27 -18.98 -16.31 2.89
N SER A 28 -19.71 -15.51 2.10
CA SER A 28 -19.71 -14.04 2.14
C SER A 28 -18.35 -13.32 1.93
N SER A 29 -17.35 -13.94 1.30
CA SER A 29 -16.09 -13.24 0.94
C SER A 29 -15.55 -13.52 -0.48
N MET A 30 -16.42 -13.98 -1.39
CA MET A 30 -16.11 -14.40 -2.78
C MET A 30 -15.49 -13.35 -3.73
N VAL A 31 -15.28 -12.10 -3.28
CA VAL A 31 -14.60 -11.03 -4.04
C VAL A 31 -13.44 -10.39 -3.24
N ALA A 32 -13.23 -10.77 -1.98
CA ALA A 32 -12.49 -9.96 -1.01
C ALA A 32 -10.95 -9.96 -1.17
N LEU A 33 -10.36 -10.97 -1.81
CA LEU A 33 -8.93 -11.08 -2.11
C LEU A 33 -8.70 -11.75 -3.47
N SER A 34 -7.78 -11.20 -4.27
CA SER A 34 -7.35 -11.70 -5.57
C SER A 34 -6.55 -13.01 -5.46
N THR A 35 -6.31 -13.68 -6.59
CA THR A 35 -5.48 -14.90 -6.64
C THR A 35 -4.04 -14.64 -6.17
N GLY A 36 -3.49 -13.47 -6.49
CA GLY A 36 -2.15 -13.05 -6.05
C GLY A 36 -2.10 -12.76 -4.55
N GLU A 37 -3.12 -12.07 -4.03
CA GLU A 37 -3.26 -11.79 -2.59
C GLU A 37 -3.42 -13.08 -1.78
N LYS A 38 -4.28 -14.02 -2.23
CA LYS A 38 -4.45 -15.34 -1.60
C LYS A 38 -3.15 -16.14 -1.56
N LYS A 39 -2.40 -16.21 -2.66
CA LYS A 39 -1.09 -16.87 -2.72
C LYS A 39 -0.05 -16.27 -1.76
N ARG A 40 -0.13 -14.95 -1.50
CA ARG A 40 0.71 -14.24 -0.53
C ARG A 40 0.27 -14.50 0.91
N LEU A 41 -1.03 -14.45 1.20
CA LEU A 41 -1.61 -14.85 2.48
C LEU A 41 -1.23 -16.30 2.83
N ASP A 42 -1.35 -17.24 1.90
CA ASP A 42 -0.88 -18.63 2.06
C ASP A 42 0.62 -18.70 2.39
N SER A 43 1.43 -17.79 1.84
CA SER A 43 2.88 -17.73 2.08
C SER A 43 3.19 -17.21 3.48
N ALA A 44 2.52 -16.15 3.91
CA ALA A 44 2.60 -15.63 5.28
C ALA A 44 2.08 -16.66 6.30
N ILE A 45 0.98 -17.36 5.99
CA ILE A 45 0.47 -18.49 6.78
C ILE A 45 1.54 -19.58 6.90
N ARG A 46 2.10 -20.08 5.79
CA ARG A 46 3.17 -21.10 5.83
C ARG A 46 4.37 -20.66 6.65
N HIS A 47 4.76 -19.39 6.57
CA HIS A 47 5.87 -18.82 7.31
C HIS A 47 5.59 -18.77 8.83
N TYR A 48 4.47 -18.16 9.24
CA TYR A 48 4.14 -17.95 10.65
C TYR A 48 3.44 -19.13 11.34
N GLN A 49 3.00 -20.17 10.62
CA GLN A 49 2.27 -21.30 11.19
C GLN A 49 3.03 -22.00 12.33
N SER A 50 4.36 -22.07 12.27
CA SER A 50 5.18 -22.65 13.33
C SER A 50 5.08 -21.85 14.63
N MET A 51 5.15 -20.52 14.57
CA MET A 51 5.02 -19.61 15.72
C MET A 51 3.57 -19.57 16.24
N LEU A 52 2.58 -19.53 15.36
CA LEU A 52 1.15 -19.58 15.70
C LEU A 52 0.80 -20.87 16.46
N LYS A 53 1.39 -22.00 16.07
CA LYS A 53 1.25 -23.30 16.76
C LYS A 53 2.03 -23.38 18.08
N SER A 54 3.22 -22.80 18.17
CA SER A 54 4.08 -22.91 19.36
C SER A 54 3.68 -21.96 20.49
N LYS A 55 3.31 -20.71 20.18
CA LYS A 55 2.75 -19.76 21.15
C LYS A 55 1.26 -20.01 21.43
N GLY A 56 0.50 -20.38 20.40
CA GLY A 56 -0.96 -20.51 20.45
C GLY A 56 -1.69 -19.17 20.25
N VAL A 57 -2.71 -19.17 19.39
CA VAL A 57 -3.49 -17.98 18.99
C VAL A 57 -4.04 -17.19 20.19
N ASN A 58 -4.64 -17.88 21.16
CA ASN A 58 -5.24 -17.23 22.34
C ASN A 58 -4.19 -16.47 23.19
N ASN A 59 -2.96 -16.97 23.25
CA ASN A 59 -1.87 -16.29 23.97
C ASN A 59 -1.42 -15.05 23.20
N LEU A 60 -1.23 -15.16 21.88
CA LEU A 60 -0.91 -14.02 21.00
C LEU A 60 -1.97 -12.90 21.07
N ILE A 61 -3.26 -13.25 21.08
CA ILE A 61 -4.35 -12.27 21.23
C ILE A 61 -4.33 -11.62 22.63
N ASN A 62 -3.92 -12.33 23.67
CA ASN A 62 -3.76 -11.76 25.01
C ASN A 62 -2.49 -10.89 25.14
N GLU A 63 -1.39 -11.26 24.48
CA GLU A 63 -0.19 -10.41 24.36
C GLU A 63 -0.53 -9.10 23.61
N LEU A 64 -1.28 -9.18 22.51
CA LEU A 64 -1.81 -8.01 21.77
C LEU A 64 -2.71 -7.14 22.66
N ARG A 65 -3.67 -7.73 23.39
CA ARG A 65 -4.52 -6.98 24.35
C ARG A 65 -3.66 -6.25 25.41
N ALA A 66 -2.64 -6.90 25.96
CA ALA A 66 -1.72 -6.29 26.91
C ALA A 66 -0.88 -5.16 26.29
N GLN A 67 -0.42 -5.33 25.05
CA GLN A 67 0.29 -4.29 24.30
C GLN A 67 -0.61 -3.06 24.02
N LEU A 68 -1.90 -3.27 23.76
CA LEU A 68 -2.88 -2.18 23.55
C LEU A 68 -3.20 -1.43 24.84
N ILE A 69 -3.38 -2.14 25.96
CA ILE A 69 -3.49 -1.53 27.31
C ILE A 69 -2.25 -0.68 27.60
N GLY A 70 -1.05 -1.26 27.45
CA GLY A 70 0.21 -0.54 27.67
C GLY A 70 0.50 0.60 26.69
N ARG A 71 -0.16 0.64 25.51
CA ARG A 71 -0.17 1.82 24.62
C ARG A 71 -1.07 2.92 25.18
N TYR A 72 -2.26 2.58 25.68
CA TYR A 72 -3.17 3.55 26.31
C TYR A 72 -2.59 4.13 27.61
N GLU A 73 -2.07 3.29 28.51
CA GLU A 73 -1.52 3.73 29.80
C GLU A 73 -0.34 4.70 29.67
N LYS A 74 0.40 4.65 28.55
CA LYS A 74 1.49 5.61 28.23
C LYS A 74 0.99 6.98 27.76
N ASN A 75 -0.20 7.06 27.16
CA ASN A 75 -0.77 8.30 26.62
C ASN A 75 -2.31 8.27 26.72
N PRO A 76 -2.87 8.22 27.94
CA PRO A 76 -4.30 7.96 28.13
C PRO A 76 -5.15 9.10 27.58
N ALA A 77 -6.33 8.75 27.07
CA ALA A 77 -7.32 9.75 26.68
C ALA A 77 -7.67 10.67 27.85
N SER A 78 -7.94 11.93 27.57
CA SER A 78 -8.23 12.93 28.61
C SER A 78 -9.11 14.05 28.07
N ILE A 79 -9.91 14.64 28.95
CA ILE A 79 -10.70 15.84 28.67
C ILE A 79 -10.28 16.98 29.60
N MET A 80 -10.73 18.20 29.30
CA MET A 80 -10.82 19.26 30.29
C MET A 80 -12.20 19.19 30.94
N GLY A 81 -12.24 19.11 32.26
CA GLY A 81 -13.49 19.19 33.02
C GLY A 81 -14.05 20.60 33.04
N ASP A 82 -15.29 20.75 33.51
CA ASP A 82 -16.00 22.03 33.55
C ASP A 82 -15.31 23.08 34.47
N ASN A 83 -14.35 22.65 35.30
CA ASN A 83 -13.51 23.49 36.18
C ASN A 83 -12.10 23.84 35.60
N GLU A 84 -11.85 23.60 34.31
CA GLU A 84 -10.51 23.69 33.67
C GLU A 84 -9.45 22.70 34.22
N GLU A 85 -9.85 21.69 34.99
CA GLU A 85 -8.96 20.60 35.44
C GLU A 85 -8.84 19.50 34.38
N LYS A 86 -7.64 18.95 34.16
CA LYS A 86 -7.41 17.86 33.19
C LYS A 86 -7.84 16.51 33.80
N ILE A 87 -8.95 15.97 33.31
CA ILE A 87 -9.45 14.64 33.71
C ILE A 87 -8.81 13.59 32.81
N VAL A 88 -7.95 12.74 33.40
CA VAL A 88 -7.41 11.54 32.73
C VAL A 88 -8.44 10.42 32.81
N LEU A 89 -8.70 9.78 31.66
CA LEU A 89 -9.68 8.71 31.55
C LEU A 89 -9.03 7.33 31.82
N PRO A 90 -9.70 6.42 32.54
CA PRO A 90 -9.19 5.08 32.82
C PRO A 90 -9.46 4.09 31.67
N MET A 91 -8.62 3.06 31.55
CA MET A 91 -8.77 2.00 30.53
C MET A 91 -10.11 1.24 30.62
N GLU A 92 -10.65 1.06 31.83
CA GLU A 92 -11.79 0.16 32.06
C GLU A 92 -13.11 0.90 32.25
N PHE A 93 -14.17 0.42 31.58
CA PHE A 93 -15.52 0.98 31.67
C PHE A 93 -16.10 0.91 33.09
N ALA A 94 -15.64 -0.05 33.89
CA ALA A 94 -15.97 -0.16 35.31
C ALA A 94 -15.46 1.03 36.13
N GLU A 95 -14.29 1.56 35.79
CA GLU A 95 -13.67 2.72 36.44
C GLU A 95 -14.20 4.03 35.86
N PHE A 96 -14.42 4.10 34.53
CA PHE A 96 -15.04 5.25 33.87
C PHE A 96 -16.37 5.67 34.53
N LYS A 97 -17.23 4.70 34.83
CA LYS A 97 -18.51 4.93 35.54
C LYS A 97 -18.37 5.46 36.97
N LYS A 98 -17.19 5.39 37.59
CA LYS A 98 -16.94 5.93 38.94
C LYS A 98 -16.57 7.42 38.93
N LEU A 99 -16.21 7.99 37.77
CA LEU A 99 -15.77 9.39 37.66
C LEU A 99 -16.88 10.42 37.99
N LYS A 100 -18.16 10.05 37.88
CA LYS A 100 -19.33 10.92 38.16
C LYS A 100 -19.32 12.26 37.39
N LEU A 101 -18.83 12.22 36.17
CA LEU A 101 -18.75 13.35 35.24
C LEU A 101 -20.12 14.04 35.03
N SER A 102 -20.09 15.33 34.69
CA SER A 102 -21.25 16.04 34.13
C SER A 102 -21.68 15.41 32.79
N GLU A 103 -22.90 15.67 32.30
CA GLU A 103 -23.34 15.13 31.00
C GLU A 103 -22.44 15.66 29.86
N ASN A 104 -22.00 16.92 29.93
CA ASN A 104 -21.05 17.52 28.99
C ASN A 104 -19.71 16.77 29.00
N GLU A 105 -19.11 16.63 30.18
CA GLU A 105 -17.88 15.88 30.40
C GLU A 105 -18.00 14.41 29.97
N HIS A 106 -19.15 13.76 30.22
CA HIS A 106 -19.39 12.38 29.82
C HIS A 106 -19.38 12.22 28.29
N GLN A 107 -20.08 13.10 27.56
CA GLN A 107 -20.09 13.07 26.10
C GLN A 107 -18.71 13.42 25.51
N GLN A 108 -17.95 14.33 26.13
CA GLN A 108 -16.56 14.60 25.74
C GLN A 108 -15.65 13.40 26.01
N ALA A 109 -15.80 12.73 27.16
CA ALA A 109 -15.01 11.56 27.50
C ALA A 109 -15.25 10.39 26.54
N LEU A 110 -16.51 10.13 26.19
CA LEU A 110 -16.88 9.14 25.17
C LEU A 110 -16.18 9.44 23.83
N LYS A 111 -16.25 10.68 23.35
CA LYS A 111 -15.55 11.10 22.11
C LYS A 111 -14.04 10.88 22.20
N ALA A 112 -13.41 11.22 23.32
CA ALA A 112 -11.99 10.99 23.55
C ALA A 112 -11.62 9.50 23.55
N TYR A 113 -12.45 8.61 24.10
CA TYR A 113 -12.26 7.15 23.96
C TYR A 113 -12.39 6.68 22.51
N TYR A 114 -13.36 7.19 21.75
CA TYR A 114 -13.60 6.77 20.36
C TYR A 114 -12.43 7.18 19.44
N GLN A 115 -11.90 8.38 19.63
CA GLN A 115 -10.74 8.91 18.91
C GLN A 115 -9.42 8.22 19.30
N HIS A 116 -9.29 7.67 20.51
CA HIS A 116 -8.06 7.03 20.96
C HIS A 116 -7.89 5.63 20.34
N LYS A 117 -7.26 5.55 19.16
CA LYS A 117 -7.06 4.34 18.34
C LYS A 117 -6.65 3.09 19.12
N GLY A 118 -5.61 3.14 19.95
CA GLY A 118 -5.16 1.98 20.74
C GLY A 118 -6.19 1.44 21.74
N HIS A 119 -7.11 2.29 22.22
CA HIS A 119 -8.21 1.88 23.08
C HIS A 119 -9.35 1.33 22.22
N THR A 120 -9.65 1.94 21.07
CA THR A 120 -10.62 1.44 20.09
C THR A 120 -10.27 0.04 19.57
N ALA A 121 -9.00 -0.21 19.23
CA ALA A 121 -8.51 -1.52 18.85
C ALA A 121 -8.64 -2.56 19.97
N TRP A 122 -8.43 -2.17 21.23
CA TRP A 122 -8.67 -3.06 22.38
C TRP A 122 -10.16 -3.35 22.59
N ARG A 123 -11.04 -2.35 22.46
CA ARG A 123 -12.51 -2.52 22.54
C ARG A 123 -13.06 -3.43 21.45
N TYR A 124 -12.49 -3.37 20.24
CA TYR A 124 -12.82 -4.31 19.16
C TYR A 124 -12.55 -5.77 19.57
N LEU A 125 -11.46 -6.02 20.31
CA LEU A 125 -11.08 -7.34 20.83
C LEU A 125 -11.71 -7.68 22.19
N GLN A 126 -12.69 -6.91 22.68
CA GLN A 126 -13.30 -7.07 24.01
C GLN A 126 -14.65 -7.82 23.93
N LYS A 127 -14.88 -8.76 24.85
CA LYS A 127 -16.11 -9.56 24.95
C LYS A 127 -16.64 -9.57 26.40
N PRO A 128 -17.72 -8.85 26.71
CA PRO A 128 -18.43 -7.88 25.87
C PRO A 128 -17.66 -6.55 25.71
N ASN A 129 -18.00 -5.76 24.69
CA ASN A 129 -17.60 -4.35 24.58
C ASN A 129 -18.76 -3.47 25.09
N PRO A 130 -18.63 -2.76 26.23
CA PRO A 130 -19.68 -1.90 26.77
C PRO A 130 -19.77 -0.51 26.11
N TRP A 131 -18.84 -0.12 25.23
CA TRP A 131 -18.90 1.09 24.40
C TRP A 131 -19.53 0.83 23.00
N MET A 132 -19.99 -0.40 22.74
CA MET A 132 -20.64 -0.79 21.49
C MET A 132 -21.95 -0.03 21.25
N ASN A 133 -22.20 0.40 20.01
CA ASN A 133 -23.41 1.15 19.66
C ASN A 133 -24.69 0.30 19.89
N PRO A 134 -25.75 0.84 20.51
CA PRO A 134 -27.05 0.16 20.65
C PRO A 134 -27.72 -0.21 19.31
N GLU A 135 -27.27 0.33 18.19
CA GLU A 135 -27.78 0.09 16.85
C GLU A 135 -26.75 -0.57 15.92
N ALA A 136 -25.58 -0.98 16.43
CA ALA A 136 -24.60 -1.72 15.63
C ALA A 136 -25.20 -3.04 15.08
N SER A 137 -25.14 -3.21 13.75
CA SER A 137 -25.74 -4.34 13.03
C SER A 137 -24.86 -5.60 13.03
N TYR A 138 -23.55 -5.45 12.84
CA TYR A 138 -22.60 -6.56 12.65
C TYR A 138 -21.93 -6.97 13.97
N VAL A 139 -22.74 -7.40 14.93
CA VAL A 139 -22.29 -7.73 16.29
C VAL A 139 -22.93 -9.00 16.82
N TYR A 140 -22.18 -9.77 17.60
CA TYR A 140 -22.79 -10.79 18.45
C TYR A 140 -23.56 -10.14 19.60
N ARG A 141 -24.64 -10.77 20.05
CA ARG A 141 -25.46 -10.31 21.17
C ARG A 141 -25.79 -11.46 22.13
N ASN A 142 -25.45 -11.28 23.40
CA ASN A 142 -25.95 -12.15 24.46
C ASN A 142 -27.42 -11.84 24.73
N VAL A 143 -28.32 -12.76 24.36
CA VAL A 143 -29.78 -12.57 24.48
C VAL A 143 -30.24 -12.40 25.94
N LYS A 144 -29.52 -12.97 26.92
CA LYS A 144 -29.88 -12.90 28.35
C LYS A 144 -29.46 -11.60 29.02
N THR A 145 -28.28 -11.06 28.66
CA THR A 145 -27.72 -9.85 29.31
C THR A 145 -27.83 -8.59 28.44
N GLY A 146 -28.22 -8.72 27.18
CA GLY A 146 -28.24 -7.63 26.20
C GLY A 146 -26.87 -7.20 25.67
N ALA A 147 -25.78 -7.67 26.29
CA ALA A 147 -24.41 -7.28 26.00
C ALA A 147 -23.96 -7.68 24.58
N ARG A 148 -23.06 -6.90 23.98
CA ARG A 148 -22.62 -7.03 22.58
C ARG A 148 -21.10 -7.00 22.44
N TRP A 149 -20.59 -7.52 21.33
CA TRP A 149 -19.18 -7.44 20.92
C TRP A 149 -19.06 -7.67 19.41
N ALA A 150 -17.94 -7.28 18.81
CA ALA A 150 -17.67 -7.49 17.39
C ALA A 150 -17.44 -8.98 17.08
N THR A 151 -17.54 -9.37 15.80
CA THR A 151 -17.29 -10.75 15.32
C THR A 151 -15.80 -11.13 15.26
N PHE A 152 -14.93 -10.43 15.99
CA PHE A 152 -13.46 -10.60 15.95
C PHE A 152 -12.98 -12.03 16.29
N GLU A 153 -13.81 -12.84 16.92
CA GLU A 153 -13.47 -14.18 17.39
C GLU A 153 -13.12 -15.14 16.25
N GLU A 154 -13.87 -15.08 15.15
CA GLU A 154 -13.62 -15.84 13.92
C GLU A 154 -12.29 -15.42 13.25
N TYR A 155 -11.82 -14.19 13.52
CA TYR A 155 -10.61 -13.60 12.93
C TYR A 155 -9.37 -13.66 13.81
N GLN A 156 -9.48 -14.06 15.09
CA GLN A 156 -8.34 -14.17 16.00
C GLN A 156 -7.08 -14.85 15.40
N PRO A 157 -7.20 -15.92 14.58
CA PRO A 157 -6.03 -16.56 13.96
C PRO A 157 -5.32 -15.68 12.92
N LEU A 158 -6.08 -14.87 12.16
CA LEU A 158 -5.54 -13.88 11.21
C LEU A 158 -5.01 -12.64 11.94
N ILE A 159 -5.75 -12.13 12.92
CA ILE A 159 -5.32 -10.99 13.77
C ILE A 159 -3.98 -11.31 14.45
N ALA A 160 -3.82 -12.53 14.98
CA ALA A 160 -2.57 -12.99 15.58
C ALA A 160 -1.43 -13.11 14.55
N LEU A 161 -1.70 -13.60 13.33
CA LEU A 161 -0.73 -13.69 12.25
C LEU A 161 -0.23 -12.30 11.83
N PHE A 162 -1.15 -11.38 11.56
CA PHE A 162 -0.81 -10.02 11.11
C PHE A 162 -0.15 -9.20 12.22
N TRP A 163 -0.55 -9.36 13.49
CA TRP A 163 0.17 -8.75 14.62
C TRP A 163 1.61 -9.25 14.74
N VAL A 164 1.83 -10.56 14.60
CA VAL A 164 3.19 -11.15 14.60
C VAL A 164 4.01 -10.61 13.44
N ALA A 165 3.46 -10.56 12.22
CA ALA A 165 4.13 -9.98 11.05
C ALA A 165 4.41 -8.47 11.22
N ALA A 166 3.52 -7.74 11.90
CA ALA A 166 3.68 -6.33 12.21
C ALA A 166 4.83 -6.07 13.20
N GLY A 167 5.07 -6.99 14.13
CA GLY A 167 6.18 -6.97 15.09
C GLY A 167 7.44 -7.73 14.68
N ASP A 168 7.53 -8.26 13.44
CA ASP A 168 8.64 -9.13 13.04
C ASP A 168 9.93 -8.35 12.73
N GLU A 169 10.82 -8.27 13.73
CA GLU A 169 12.18 -7.73 13.63
C GLU A 169 13.08 -8.50 12.63
N SER A 170 12.77 -9.77 12.33
CA SER A 170 13.59 -10.60 11.43
C SER A 170 13.31 -10.35 9.94
N ILE A 171 12.21 -9.65 9.63
CA ILE A 171 11.83 -9.26 8.26
C ILE A 171 11.81 -7.73 8.15
N PRO A 172 12.92 -7.12 7.68
CA PRO A 172 13.05 -5.67 7.57
C PRO A 172 11.89 -5.00 6.80
N PRO A 173 11.45 -3.80 7.23
CA PRO A 173 10.54 -2.97 6.48
C PRO A 173 11.02 -2.64 5.06
N THR A 174 10.08 -2.64 4.11
CA THR A 174 10.28 -2.15 2.73
C THR A 174 9.62 -0.77 2.55
N ASP A 175 9.82 -0.18 1.37
CA ASP A 175 9.02 0.95 0.85
C ASP A 175 9.04 2.23 1.72
N GLY A 176 10.10 2.41 2.52
CA GLY A 176 10.31 3.58 3.37
C GLY A 176 9.69 3.47 4.77
N HIS A 177 9.01 2.37 5.10
CA HIS A 177 8.43 2.14 6.41
C HIS A 177 9.49 1.83 7.49
N THR A 178 9.11 2.00 8.76
CA THR A 178 9.83 1.49 9.94
C THR A 178 9.00 0.40 10.64
N LEU A 179 9.63 -0.42 11.49
CA LEU A 179 8.93 -1.45 12.26
C LEU A 179 7.87 -0.85 13.20
N GLU A 180 8.18 0.30 13.80
CA GLU A 180 7.24 1.09 14.59
C GLU A 180 6.02 1.51 13.75
N SER A 181 6.24 2.09 12.56
CA SER A 181 5.14 2.48 11.66
C SER A 181 4.31 1.29 11.16
N ARG A 182 4.91 0.11 10.96
CA ARG A 182 4.22 -1.13 10.58
C ARG A 182 3.29 -1.58 11.72
N LEU A 183 3.78 -1.56 12.96
CA LEU A 183 3.02 -1.98 14.14
C LEU A 183 1.94 -0.97 14.57
N ASP A 184 2.19 0.33 14.41
CA ASP A 184 1.17 1.35 14.65
C ASP A 184 0.08 1.34 13.57
N HIS A 185 0.44 1.19 12.29
CA HIS A 185 -0.57 1.05 11.22
C HIS A 185 -1.45 -0.20 11.41
N PHE A 186 -0.88 -1.33 11.86
CA PHE A 186 -1.65 -2.52 12.22
C PHE A 186 -2.74 -2.22 13.29
N ILE A 187 -2.43 -1.37 14.25
CA ILE A 187 -3.34 -0.99 15.35
C ILE A 187 -4.34 0.08 14.92
N ASP A 188 -3.93 0.99 14.03
CA ASP A 188 -4.82 1.91 13.35
C ASP A 188 -5.90 1.16 12.55
N GLU A 189 -5.53 0.14 11.77
CA GLU A 189 -6.49 -0.69 11.04
C GLU A 189 -7.39 -1.52 11.96
N LEU A 190 -6.89 -2.08 13.06
CA LEU A 190 -7.77 -2.71 14.07
C LEU A 190 -8.78 -1.71 14.68
N ALA A 191 -8.38 -0.45 14.88
CA ALA A 191 -9.28 0.60 15.35
C ALA A 191 -10.32 0.99 14.28
N LEU A 192 -9.90 1.10 13.01
CA LEU A 192 -10.77 1.39 11.87
C LEU A 192 -11.74 0.24 11.57
N ILE A 193 -11.33 -1.02 11.72
CA ILE A 193 -12.21 -2.20 11.66
C ILE A 193 -13.25 -2.13 12.80
N GLY A 194 -12.83 -1.74 14.01
CA GLY A 194 -13.72 -1.57 15.17
C GLY A 194 -14.77 -0.47 15.02
N ARG A 195 -14.58 0.49 14.11
CA ARG A 195 -15.45 1.66 13.90
C ARG A 195 -15.89 1.87 12.44
N ALA A 196 -15.78 0.87 11.57
CA ALA A 196 -15.99 1.08 10.13
C ALA A 196 -17.35 1.74 9.80
N HIS A 197 -18.44 1.29 10.42
CA HIS A 197 -19.78 1.85 10.22
C HIS A 197 -20.10 3.07 11.11
N ASN A 198 -19.09 3.65 11.76
CA ASN A 198 -19.16 5.04 12.23
C ASN A 198 -18.84 6.05 11.11
N TRP A 199 -18.27 5.59 9.98
CA TRP A 199 -17.87 6.44 8.84
C TRP A 199 -18.88 6.44 7.68
N ASP A 200 -19.97 5.65 7.75
CA ASP A 200 -21.05 5.59 6.75
C ASP A 200 -21.74 6.95 6.49
N GLY A 201 -21.53 7.94 7.37
CA GLY A 201 -22.07 9.30 7.25
C GLY A 201 -21.16 10.24 6.46
N THR A 202 -21.76 11.10 5.64
CA THR A 202 -21.05 12.18 4.92
C THR A 202 -21.42 13.55 5.46
N ARG A 203 -20.46 14.49 5.41
CA ARG A 203 -20.61 15.90 5.78
C ARG A 203 -20.01 16.82 4.73
N ILE A 204 -20.41 18.09 4.73
CA ILE A 204 -19.71 19.13 3.97
C ILE A 204 -18.61 19.72 4.86
N ASN A 205 -17.37 19.75 4.35
CA ASN A 205 -16.23 20.33 5.05
C ASN A 205 -16.06 21.83 4.79
N GLU A 206 -15.09 22.45 5.48
CA GLU A 206 -14.76 23.89 5.37
C GLU A 206 -14.45 24.36 3.93
N LYS A 207 -14.11 23.43 3.03
CA LYS A 207 -13.79 23.69 1.61
C LYS A 207 -15.00 23.46 0.69
N GLY A 208 -16.19 23.28 1.26
CA GLY A 208 -17.44 23.05 0.52
C GLY A 208 -17.54 21.68 -0.15
N LYS A 209 -16.66 20.72 0.20
CA LYS A 209 -16.65 19.37 -0.38
C LYS A 209 -17.32 18.37 0.56
N ALA A 210 -18.00 17.38 -0.01
CA ALA A 210 -18.46 16.22 0.72
C ALA A 210 -17.26 15.34 1.14
N GLU A 211 -17.26 14.86 2.38
CA GLU A 211 -16.32 13.88 2.92
C GLU A 211 -17.04 12.92 3.88
N GLU A 212 -16.52 11.70 3.99
CA GLU A 212 -16.90 10.74 5.04
C GLU A 212 -16.32 11.18 6.40
N TYR A 213 -17.00 10.87 7.50
CA TYR A 213 -16.53 11.23 8.84
C TYR A 213 -16.98 10.24 9.92
N ASP A 214 -16.11 10.00 10.91
CA ASP A 214 -16.50 9.28 12.13
C ASP A 214 -17.58 10.06 12.88
N ASP A 215 -18.76 9.46 13.08
CA ASP A 215 -19.86 10.09 13.81
C ASP A 215 -19.60 10.29 15.32
N LEU A 216 -18.49 9.74 15.83
CA LEU A 216 -18.06 9.75 17.23
C LEU A 216 -19.14 9.26 18.21
N THR A 217 -19.98 8.33 17.77
CA THR A 217 -20.90 7.55 18.63
C THR A 217 -20.25 6.24 19.08
N GLY A 218 -21.00 5.38 19.79
CA GLY A 218 -20.55 4.04 20.17
C GLY A 218 -20.02 3.24 18.98
N ASP A 219 -19.15 2.28 19.25
CA ASP A 219 -18.46 1.51 18.20
C ASP A 219 -19.47 0.80 17.27
N ARG A 220 -19.27 0.91 15.96
CA ARG A 220 -19.99 0.16 14.92
C ARG A 220 -18.97 -0.60 14.05
N PRO A 221 -18.62 -1.85 14.41
CA PRO A 221 -17.57 -2.61 13.74
C PRO A 221 -17.97 -3.05 12.34
N SER A 222 -16.96 -3.26 11.50
CA SER A 222 -17.06 -3.72 10.11
C SER A 222 -17.80 -5.06 9.95
N CYS A 223 -18.47 -5.23 8.81
CA CYS A 223 -19.09 -6.48 8.41
C CYS A 223 -18.07 -7.59 8.08
N PHE A 224 -18.53 -8.85 8.11
CA PHE A 224 -17.70 -10.06 7.94
C PHE A 224 -16.86 -10.09 6.64
N SER A 225 -17.39 -9.55 5.53
CA SER A 225 -16.68 -9.53 4.24
C SER A 225 -15.38 -8.71 4.27
N ASP A 226 -15.39 -7.61 5.02
CA ASP A 226 -14.41 -6.53 4.86
C ASP A 226 -13.24 -6.67 5.86
N VAL A 227 -13.48 -7.33 6.99
CA VAL A 227 -12.45 -7.63 8.00
C VAL A 227 -11.28 -8.40 7.39
N LYS A 228 -11.53 -9.43 6.55
CA LYS A 228 -10.44 -10.21 5.91
C LYS A 228 -9.50 -9.32 5.08
N ARG A 229 -10.06 -8.35 4.33
CA ARG A 229 -9.30 -7.46 3.44
C ARG A 229 -8.52 -6.39 4.20
N ARG A 230 -9.15 -5.70 5.16
CA ARG A 230 -8.46 -4.71 6.00
C ARG A 230 -7.33 -5.34 6.82
N LEU A 231 -7.55 -6.54 7.36
CA LEU A 231 -6.49 -7.29 8.05
C LEU A 231 -5.32 -7.64 7.11
N PHE A 232 -5.57 -8.01 5.85
CA PHE A 232 -4.49 -8.25 4.89
C PHE A 232 -3.73 -6.96 4.52
N GLN A 233 -4.42 -5.82 4.45
CA GLN A 233 -3.82 -4.50 4.20
C GLN A 233 -3.00 -3.96 5.39
N SER A 234 -3.31 -4.39 6.62
CA SER A 234 -2.81 -3.81 7.87
C SER A 234 -1.31 -3.96 8.18
N VAL A 235 -0.50 -4.61 7.32
CA VAL A 235 0.93 -4.88 7.56
C VAL A 235 1.81 -4.28 6.47
N LEU A 236 1.91 -2.96 6.46
CA LEU A 236 2.68 -2.20 5.46
C LEU A 236 4.19 -2.51 5.47
N GLY A 237 4.83 -2.41 4.31
CA GLY A 237 6.25 -2.68 4.15
C GLY A 237 6.68 -4.08 4.58
N HIS A 238 5.81 -5.10 4.51
CA HIS A 238 6.14 -6.50 4.84
C HIS A 238 6.19 -7.36 3.57
N PRO A 239 7.38 -7.83 3.14
CA PRO A 239 7.60 -8.54 1.87
C PRO A 239 6.62 -9.67 1.51
N LEU A 240 6.12 -10.43 2.50
CA LEU A 240 5.19 -11.54 2.25
C LEU A 240 3.73 -11.08 2.10
N ILE A 241 3.40 -9.85 2.54
CA ILE A 241 2.04 -9.33 2.66
C ILE A 241 1.81 -8.12 1.74
N VAL A 242 2.86 -7.52 1.14
CA VAL A 242 2.72 -6.41 0.16
C VAL A 242 1.74 -6.75 -0.98
N ILE A 243 0.62 -6.04 -0.96
CA ILE A 243 -0.40 -6.00 -2.02
C ILE A 243 0.11 -5.12 -3.15
N PHE A 244 -0.03 -5.58 -4.39
CA PHE A 244 0.19 -4.74 -5.57
C PHE A 244 -1.12 -4.01 -5.91
N THR A 245 -1.09 -2.67 -5.94
CA THR A 245 -2.29 -1.83 -6.17
C THR A 245 -2.26 -1.14 -7.54
N GLU A 246 -3.40 -0.59 -7.96
CA GLU A 246 -3.47 0.26 -9.16
C GLU A 246 -2.54 1.49 -9.06
N ASP A 247 -2.46 2.14 -7.89
CA ASP A 247 -1.54 3.27 -7.67
C ASP A 247 -0.08 2.86 -7.88
N MET A 248 0.33 1.66 -7.44
CA MET A 248 1.68 1.14 -7.71
C MET A 248 1.92 0.92 -9.20
N VAL A 249 0.93 0.38 -9.94
CA VAL A 249 1.03 0.21 -11.40
C VAL A 249 1.17 1.57 -12.09
N LEU A 250 0.39 2.58 -11.66
CA LEU A 250 0.44 3.95 -12.19
C LEU A 250 1.76 4.65 -11.87
N GLU A 251 2.38 4.40 -10.71
CA GLU A 251 3.70 4.92 -10.34
C GLU A 251 4.82 4.30 -11.19
N GLU A 252 4.78 2.98 -11.43
CA GLU A 252 5.72 2.32 -12.34
C GLU A 252 5.59 2.83 -13.78
N ILE A 253 4.35 3.10 -14.24
CA ILE A 253 4.08 3.73 -15.55
C ILE A 253 4.61 5.17 -15.58
N ARG A 254 4.43 5.96 -14.51
CA ARG A 254 5.03 7.31 -14.35
C ARG A 254 6.54 7.24 -14.48
N HIS A 255 7.19 6.33 -13.76
CA HIS A 255 8.64 6.18 -13.82
C HIS A 255 9.13 5.77 -15.20
N LEU A 256 8.48 4.81 -15.87
CA LEU A 256 8.81 4.44 -17.26
C LEU A 256 8.74 5.66 -18.19
N ALA A 257 7.60 6.34 -18.20
CA ALA A 257 7.33 7.45 -19.12
C ALA A 257 8.23 8.66 -18.87
N ARG A 258 8.37 9.08 -17.60
CA ARG A 258 9.23 10.21 -17.20
C ARG A 258 10.69 9.95 -17.54
N ASN A 259 11.21 8.76 -17.22
CA ASN A 259 12.59 8.38 -17.56
C ASN A 259 12.79 8.32 -19.08
N TYR A 260 11.81 7.80 -19.85
CA TYR A 260 11.90 7.74 -21.30
C TYR A 260 11.90 9.15 -21.92
N PHE A 261 10.96 10.02 -21.55
CA PHE A 261 10.92 11.40 -22.05
C PHE A 261 12.21 12.17 -21.70
N GLN A 262 12.71 12.06 -20.46
CA GLN A 262 13.99 12.65 -20.06
C GLN A 262 15.21 12.07 -20.80
N SER A 263 15.13 10.83 -21.29
CA SER A 263 16.18 10.23 -22.15
C SER A 263 16.15 10.70 -23.60
N LYS A 264 15.07 11.38 -24.02
CA LYS A 264 14.85 11.86 -25.40
C LYS A 264 14.93 13.37 -25.54
N ILE A 265 14.64 14.12 -24.47
CA ILE A 265 14.72 15.58 -24.44
C ILE A 265 16.17 16.01 -24.18
N ASN A 266 16.73 16.80 -25.10
CA ASN A 266 18.10 17.33 -25.03
C ASN A 266 18.12 18.85 -25.26
N LYS A 267 19.30 19.50 -25.30
CA LYS A 267 19.38 20.97 -25.43
C LYS A 267 18.94 21.43 -26.82
N GLU A 268 19.01 20.54 -27.80
CA GLU A 268 18.80 20.76 -29.23
C GLU A 268 17.33 20.66 -29.63
N ASN A 269 16.56 19.72 -29.05
CA ASN A 269 15.16 19.47 -29.41
C ASN A 269 14.13 20.04 -28.40
N LYS A 270 14.54 20.42 -27.19
CA LYS A 270 13.59 20.84 -26.12
C LYS A 270 12.72 22.04 -26.49
N ILE A 271 13.24 22.98 -27.29
CA ILE A 271 12.48 24.16 -27.74
C ILE A 271 11.35 23.73 -28.68
N ALA A 272 11.66 23.03 -29.77
CA ALA A 272 10.65 22.52 -30.72
C ALA A 272 9.66 21.54 -30.06
N LEU A 273 10.11 20.69 -29.14
CA LEU A 273 9.21 19.81 -28.36
C LEU A 273 8.28 20.60 -27.43
N LYS A 274 8.73 21.73 -26.86
CA LYS A 274 7.88 22.61 -26.07
C LYS A 274 6.88 23.35 -26.94
N GLU A 275 7.33 23.91 -28.06
CA GLU A 275 6.46 24.63 -29.01
C GLU A 275 5.38 23.70 -29.58
N ALA A 276 5.73 22.47 -29.96
CA ALA A 276 4.76 21.45 -30.39
C ALA A 276 3.79 20.99 -29.29
N PHE A 277 4.19 21.02 -28.02
CA PHE A 277 3.33 20.65 -26.89
C PHE A 277 2.40 21.81 -26.47
N ASP A 278 2.90 23.04 -26.46
CA ASP A 278 2.10 24.25 -26.24
C ASP A 278 1.09 24.47 -27.38
N ASP A 279 1.46 24.16 -28.64
CA ASP A 279 0.55 24.18 -29.79
C ASP A 279 -0.66 23.27 -29.57
N TYR A 280 -0.45 22.03 -29.09
CA TYR A 280 -1.57 21.13 -28.75
C TYR A 280 -2.48 21.68 -27.64
N ILE A 281 -1.92 22.34 -26.62
CA ILE A 281 -2.68 22.93 -25.52
C ILE A 281 -3.58 24.08 -26.01
N LEU A 282 -3.12 24.84 -27.01
CA LEU A 282 -3.82 26.02 -27.55
C LEU A 282 -4.76 25.67 -28.71
N ASN A 283 -4.37 24.74 -29.58
CA ASN A 283 -5.01 24.39 -30.84
C ASN A 283 -5.51 22.94 -30.83
N ILE A 284 -6.57 22.69 -30.06
CA ILE A 284 -7.18 21.36 -29.87
C ILE A 284 -7.70 20.76 -31.20
N ASP A 285 -8.01 21.60 -32.19
CA ASP A 285 -8.53 21.17 -33.50
C ASP A 285 -7.49 20.46 -34.39
N GLY A 286 -6.19 20.52 -34.07
CA GLY A 286 -5.13 19.75 -34.74
C GLY A 286 -3.74 20.38 -34.66
N LEU A 287 -2.71 19.53 -34.66
CA LEU A 287 -1.30 19.92 -34.79
C LEU A 287 -0.88 20.04 -36.26
N SER A 288 0.20 20.78 -36.52
CA SER A 288 0.94 20.68 -37.79
C SER A 288 1.67 19.32 -37.90
N ASP A 289 1.92 18.86 -39.13
CA ASP A 289 2.70 17.64 -39.40
C ASP A 289 4.09 17.66 -38.72
N GLU A 290 4.70 18.85 -38.64
CA GLU A 290 6.00 19.09 -37.99
C GLU A 290 5.91 18.94 -36.46
N ASN A 291 4.91 19.56 -35.82
CA ASN A 291 4.68 19.43 -34.39
C ASN A 291 4.26 18.01 -34.00
N GLN A 292 3.45 17.35 -34.83
CA GLN A 292 3.13 15.93 -34.68
C GLN A 292 4.39 15.06 -34.78
N HIS A 293 5.28 15.31 -35.76
CA HIS A 293 6.55 14.58 -35.89
C HIS A 293 7.47 14.77 -34.69
N HIS A 294 7.56 16.00 -34.16
CA HIS A 294 8.30 16.28 -32.93
C HIS A 294 7.75 15.46 -31.75
N LEU A 295 6.44 15.50 -31.48
CA LEU A 295 5.85 14.72 -30.39
C LEU A 295 5.91 13.20 -30.61
N MET A 296 5.85 12.71 -31.85
CA MET A 296 6.06 11.29 -32.18
C MET A 296 7.44 10.78 -31.76
N SER A 297 8.47 11.64 -31.71
CA SER A 297 9.81 11.24 -31.23
C SER A 297 9.84 10.85 -29.75
N LEU A 298 8.83 11.26 -28.98
CA LEU A 298 8.63 10.87 -27.57
C LEU A 298 7.78 9.60 -27.40
N ASN A 299 7.30 8.97 -28.47
CA ASN A 299 6.58 7.71 -28.35
C ASN A 299 7.49 6.60 -27.81
N ILE A 300 6.99 5.89 -26.78
CA ILE A 300 7.66 4.74 -26.16
C ILE A 300 7.57 3.55 -27.14
N PRO A 301 8.69 2.94 -27.57
CA PRO A 301 8.67 1.83 -28.51
C PRO A 301 8.06 0.58 -27.88
N GLU A 302 7.41 -0.25 -28.70
CA GLU A 302 6.83 -1.53 -28.30
C GLU A 302 7.84 -2.43 -27.57
N GLU A 303 9.13 -2.42 -27.98
CA GLU A 303 10.20 -3.14 -27.29
C GLU A 303 10.39 -2.68 -25.83
N LYS A 304 10.28 -1.38 -25.56
CA LYS A 304 10.38 -0.82 -24.20
C LYS A 304 9.13 -1.11 -23.36
N ILE A 305 7.96 -1.15 -23.99
CA ILE A 305 6.70 -1.57 -23.34
C ILE A 305 6.78 -3.05 -22.95
N ASN A 306 7.30 -3.91 -23.83
CA ASN A 306 7.50 -5.33 -23.53
C ASN A 306 8.59 -5.55 -22.46
N GLN A 307 9.70 -4.81 -22.49
CA GLN A 307 10.70 -4.83 -21.40
C GLN A 307 10.09 -4.42 -20.04
N PHE A 308 9.14 -3.48 -20.06
CA PHE A 308 8.41 -3.06 -18.86
C PHE A 308 7.42 -4.13 -18.36
N GLU A 309 6.63 -4.79 -19.24
CA GLU A 309 5.79 -5.92 -18.81
C GLU A 309 6.60 -7.08 -18.21
N HIS A 310 7.80 -7.36 -18.74
CA HIS A 310 8.71 -8.36 -18.16
C HIS A 310 9.22 -7.92 -16.78
N TYR A 311 9.67 -6.67 -16.64
CA TYR A 311 10.10 -6.10 -15.35
C TYR A 311 8.99 -6.17 -14.28
N LEU A 312 7.74 -5.82 -14.63
CA LEU A 312 6.60 -5.95 -13.71
C LEU A 312 6.33 -7.41 -13.34
N SER A 313 6.49 -8.33 -14.30
CA SER A 313 6.36 -9.78 -14.06
C SER A 313 7.42 -10.30 -13.10
N ASP A 314 8.68 -9.88 -13.25
CA ASP A 314 9.79 -10.28 -12.37
C ASP A 314 9.67 -9.65 -10.97
N LYS A 315 9.24 -8.38 -10.89
CA LYS A 315 9.16 -7.63 -9.62
C LYS A 315 7.96 -8.05 -8.76
N TYR A 316 6.78 -8.24 -9.36
CA TYR A 316 5.54 -8.50 -8.63
C TYR A 316 5.05 -9.95 -8.71
N GLY A 317 5.58 -10.74 -9.66
CA GLY A 317 5.25 -12.15 -9.86
C GLY A 317 3.78 -12.34 -10.20
N ALA A 318 3.17 -13.35 -9.57
CA ALA A 318 1.76 -13.69 -9.72
C ALA A 318 0.79 -12.50 -9.53
N GLN A 319 1.15 -11.47 -8.74
CA GLN A 319 0.29 -10.29 -8.58
C GLN A 319 0.11 -9.49 -9.88
N TYR A 320 1.09 -9.52 -10.78
CA TYR A 320 0.96 -8.91 -12.11
C TYR A 320 0.63 -9.93 -13.19
N THR A 321 1.24 -11.12 -13.18
CA THR A 321 1.10 -12.07 -14.30
C THR A 321 -0.27 -12.77 -14.34
N GLU A 322 -0.89 -13.02 -13.17
CA GLU A 322 -2.17 -13.71 -13.05
C GLU A 322 -3.36 -12.74 -12.93
N ASP A 323 -3.13 -11.48 -12.55
CA ASP A 323 -4.19 -10.47 -12.47
C ASP A 323 -4.39 -9.77 -13.82
N TYR A 324 -5.50 -10.10 -14.48
CA TYR A 324 -5.87 -9.50 -15.75
C TYR A 324 -6.14 -7.98 -15.65
N HIS A 325 -6.54 -7.47 -14.48
CA HIS A 325 -6.81 -6.04 -14.30
C HIS A 325 -5.53 -5.21 -14.47
N PHE A 326 -4.45 -5.56 -13.77
CA PHE A 326 -3.21 -4.78 -13.85
C PHE A 326 -2.51 -4.91 -15.21
N ARG A 327 -2.58 -6.07 -15.87
CA ARG A 327 -2.10 -6.23 -17.25
C ARG A 327 -2.90 -5.41 -18.23
N LYS A 328 -4.23 -5.40 -18.10
CA LYS A 328 -5.12 -4.56 -18.91
C LYS A 328 -4.85 -3.07 -18.64
N LEU A 329 -4.60 -2.66 -17.40
CA LEU A 329 -4.28 -1.27 -17.04
C LEU A 329 -2.98 -0.80 -17.71
N VAL A 330 -1.89 -1.57 -17.62
CA VAL A 330 -0.62 -1.25 -18.29
C VAL A 330 -0.81 -1.09 -19.80
N ARG A 331 -1.49 -2.06 -20.43
CA ARG A 331 -1.76 -2.02 -21.87
C ARG A 331 -2.66 -0.85 -22.27
N ASN A 332 -3.76 -0.62 -21.56
CA ASN A 332 -4.66 0.52 -21.80
C ASN A 332 -3.99 1.90 -21.60
N LYS A 333 -2.88 1.98 -20.84
CA LYS A 333 -2.11 3.23 -20.66
C LYS A 333 -0.97 3.40 -21.68
N LEU A 334 -0.44 2.31 -22.23
CA LEU A 334 0.74 2.31 -23.12
C LEU A 334 0.44 1.89 -24.58
N SER A 335 -0.77 1.44 -24.89
CA SER A 335 -1.19 1.22 -26.28
C SER A 335 -1.57 2.54 -26.94
N LEU A 336 -0.98 2.79 -28.11
CA LEU A 336 -1.40 3.84 -29.03
C LEU A 336 -2.40 3.29 -30.05
N GLU A 337 -3.19 4.16 -30.65
CA GLU A 337 -4.10 3.87 -31.76
C GLU A 337 -3.68 4.66 -33.01
N PRO A 338 -2.70 4.18 -33.82
CA PRO A 338 -2.15 4.95 -34.95
C PRO A 338 -3.16 5.37 -36.02
N ASN A 339 -4.31 4.68 -36.08
CA ASN A 339 -5.40 4.94 -37.03
C ASN A 339 -6.60 5.68 -36.39
N ALA A 340 -6.49 6.14 -35.14
CA ALA A 340 -7.55 6.91 -34.50
C ALA A 340 -7.67 8.30 -35.13
N GLY A 341 -8.90 8.76 -35.34
CA GLY A 341 -9.19 10.12 -35.83
C GLY A 341 -8.91 11.25 -34.81
N ASN A 342 -8.26 10.95 -33.69
CA ASN A 342 -7.82 11.90 -32.68
C ASN A 342 -6.32 11.69 -32.41
N ILE A 343 -5.54 12.75 -32.59
CA ILE A 343 -4.09 12.77 -32.40
C ILE A 343 -3.66 12.46 -30.96
N PHE A 344 -4.53 12.68 -29.97
CA PHE A 344 -4.28 12.30 -28.57
C PHE A 344 -3.93 10.82 -28.42
N ASN A 345 -4.69 9.92 -29.05
CA ASN A 345 -4.47 8.47 -28.97
C ASN A 345 -3.24 7.99 -29.78
N GLN A 346 -2.61 8.88 -30.56
CA GLN A 346 -1.42 8.57 -31.37
C GLN A 346 -0.10 8.95 -30.68
N LEU A 347 -0.16 9.69 -29.56
CA LEU A 347 0.99 10.34 -28.94
C LEU A 347 1.06 10.07 -27.42
N HIS A 348 2.04 9.28 -27.00
CA HIS A 348 2.35 9.05 -25.57
C HIS A 348 2.63 10.36 -24.83
N ALA A 349 3.24 11.34 -25.51
CA ALA A 349 3.47 12.68 -24.97
C ALA A 349 2.19 13.31 -24.42
N LEU A 350 1.05 13.09 -25.09
CA LEU A 350 -0.25 13.64 -24.71
C LEU A 350 -0.99 12.72 -23.74
N MET A 351 -1.05 11.41 -24.03
CA MET A 351 -1.74 10.43 -23.18
C MET A 351 -1.17 10.32 -21.76
N LEU A 352 0.14 10.55 -21.60
CA LEU A 352 0.87 10.33 -20.36
C LEU A 352 1.28 11.62 -19.64
N ASP A 353 1.03 12.82 -20.15
CA ASP A 353 1.45 14.06 -19.46
C ASP A 353 0.90 14.16 -18.04
N GLY A 354 -0.42 13.94 -17.87
CA GLY A 354 -1.08 13.95 -16.55
C GLY A 354 -0.61 12.85 -15.58
N ILE A 355 0.27 11.94 -16.02
CA ILE A 355 0.90 10.90 -15.19
C ILE A 355 2.41 11.18 -15.01
N ALA A 356 3.12 11.47 -16.11
CA ALA A 356 4.58 11.62 -16.19
C ALA A 356 5.09 13.03 -15.89
N GLY A 357 4.24 14.05 -16.08
CA GLY A 357 4.56 15.47 -15.97
C GLY A 357 5.51 15.96 -17.06
N LEU A 358 5.14 15.77 -18.34
CA LEU A 358 5.93 16.18 -19.50
C LEU A 358 6.00 17.72 -19.61
N TYR A 359 4.90 18.42 -19.35
CA TYR A 359 4.87 19.88 -19.28
C TYR A 359 5.93 20.43 -18.32
N GLN A 360 6.09 19.81 -17.14
CA GLN A 360 7.14 20.20 -16.19
C GLN A 360 8.53 19.86 -16.73
N ILE A 361 8.73 18.70 -17.38
CA ILE A 361 10.03 18.34 -17.97
C ILE A 361 10.45 19.34 -19.06
N LEU A 362 9.49 19.84 -19.85
CA LEU A 362 9.72 20.82 -20.92
C LEU A 362 9.98 22.25 -20.39
N ASN A 363 9.51 22.58 -19.17
CA ASN A 363 9.68 23.91 -18.56
C ASN A 363 10.81 24.00 -17.49
N GLU A 364 11.26 22.88 -16.90
CA GLU A 364 12.40 22.83 -15.97
C GLU A 364 13.74 23.22 -16.63
N ASN A 365 14.72 23.70 -15.86
CA ASN A 365 16.08 23.96 -16.36
C ASN A 365 16.84 22.64 -16.61
N LEU A 366 17.44 22.49 -17.79
CA LEU A 366 18.15 21.28 -18.23
C LEU A 366 19.32 20.88 -17.32
N ASP A 367 20.03 21.85 -16.74
CA ASP A 367 21.21 21.54 -15.93
C ASP A 367 20.83 21.04 -14.52
N GLU A 368 19.69 21.49 -13.98
CA GLU A 368 19.07 20.90 -12.78
C GLU A 368 18.49 19.50 -13.05
N GLN A 369 17.95 19.27 -14.26
CA GLN A 369 17.46 17.95 -14.67
C GLN A 369 18.60 16.93 -14.76
N ASN A 370 19.74 17.31 -15.34
CA ASN A 370 20.92 16.44 -15.43
C ASN A 370 21.44 16.03 -14.04
N GLN A 371 21.41 16.92 -13.05
CA GLN A 371 21.78 16.60 -11.68
C GLN A 371 20.81 15.60 -11.03
N LYS A 372 19.49 15.85 -11.12
CA LYS A 372 18.44 14.91 -10.66
C LYS A 372 18.56 13.53 -11.33
N ILE A 373 18.93 13.48 -12.61
CA ILE A 373 19.14 12.24 -13.36
C ILE A 373 20.40 11.48 -12.89
N ALA A 374 21.49 12.19 -12.53
CA ALA A 374 22.68 11.56 -11.96
C ALA A 374 22.38 10.90 -10.59
N GLU A 375 21.60 11.58 -9.76
CA GLU A 375 21.13 11.08 -8.46
C GLU A 375 20.18 9.87 -8.65
N ALA A 376 19.20 9.95 -9.56
CA ALA A 376 18.27 8.86 -9.85
C ALA A 376 18.95 7.61 -10.46
N ARG A 377 19.97 7.79 -11.31
CA ARG A 377 20.80 6.68 -11.85
C ARG A 377 21.50 5.88 -10.75
N HIS A 378 21.75 6.51 -9.60
CA HIS A 378 22.35 5.85 -8.45
C HIS A 378 21.36 4.93 -7.69
N LEU A 379 20.06 4.98 -8.04
CA LEU A 379 18.98 4.28 -7.32
C LEU A 379 18.33 3.10 -8.04
N ARG A 380 18.36 2.98 -9.40
CA ARG A 380 18.25 1.71 -10.18
C ARG A 380 18.09 1.87 -11.72
N PHE A 381 18.11 0.70 -12.38
CA PHE A 381 17.42 0.29 -13.62
C PHE A 381 18.04 0.43 -15.01
N PHE A 382 19.00 1.31 -15.29
CA PHE A 382 19.76 1.23 -16.55
C PHE A 382 21.26 1.42 -16.34
N LYS A 383 22.00 0.30 -16.41
CA LYS A 383 23.41 0.35 -16.82
C LYS A 383 23.41 0.52 -18.34
N SER A 384 23.98 1.62 -18.83
CA SER A 384 24.28 1.78 -20.24
C SER A 384 25.40 0.81 -20.65
N GLU A 385 25.18 0.02 -21.69
CA GLU A 385 26.30 -0.64 -22.37
C GLU A 385 27.20 0.44 -22.99
N THR A 386 28.46 0.50 -22.55
CA THR A 386 29.45 1.42 -23.11
C THR A 386 29.94 0.89 -24.45
N ILE A 387 29.63 1.60 -25.53
CA ILE A 387 30.23 1.36 -26.85
C ILE A 387 31.77 1.48 -26.71
N PRO A 388 32.58 0.53 -27.21
CA PRO A 388 34.03 0.66 -27.21
C PRO A 388 34.49 1.85 -28.05
N ASP A 389 35.29 2.74 -27.48
CA ASP A 389 35.78 3.96 -28.14
C ASP A 389 37.02 3.66 -29.00
N ASP A 390 36.78 3.02 -30.15
CA ASP A 390 37.82 2.50 -31.05
C ASP A 390 38.47 3.62 -31.89
N LYS A 391 39.29 4.48 -31.25
CA LYS A 391 39.95 5.60 -31.95
C LYS A 391 41.24 6.19 -31.35
N ALA A 392 42.15 5.36 -30.84
CA ALA A 392 43.51 5.83 -30.49
C ALA A 392 44.62 4.76 -30.60
N ASN A 393 45.25 4.62 -31.79
CA ASN A 393 46.71 4.72 -31.98
C ASN A 393 47.22 4.24 -33.35
N LYS A 394 47.49 5.20 -34.24
CA LYS A 394 48.42 5.17 -35.38
C LYS A 394 48.86 6.63 -35.62
N GLU A 395 50.09 7.01 -35.93
CA GLU A 395 51.34 6.25 -36.19
C GLU A 395 52.56 7.17 -35.94
N GLN A 396 53.63 6.66 -35.32
CA GLN A 396 55.04 7.11 -35.44
C GLN A 396 55.91 6.11 -34.63
N CYS A 397 56.54 5.12 -35.26
CA CYS A 397 57.88 5.16 -35.92
C CYS A 397 59.05 5.19 -34.90
N LEU A 398 59.76 4.06 -34.73
CA LEU A 398 61.08 3.72 -35.35
C LEU A 398 62.26 4.50 -34.69
N ASP A 399 63.36 3.92 -34.21
CA ASP A 399 63.91 2.54 -34.15
C ASP A 399 64.60 2.34 -32.75
N GLU A 400 65.37 1.30 -32.33
CA GLU A 400 66.11 0.17 -32.93
C GLU A 400 65.81 -1.14 -32.13
N ILE A 401 65.66 -2.32 -32.74
CA ILE A 401 66.69 -3.33 -33.13
C ILE A 401 67.64 -3.79 -31.99
N ILE A 402 67.45 -5.02 -31.49
CA ILE A 402 68.46 -6.11 -31.40
C ILE A 402 67.73 -7.43 -31.05
N ASP A 403 68.20 -8.55 -31.62
CA ASP A 403 67.55 -9.89 -31.58
C ASP A 403 68.00 -10.78 -30.38
N PRO A 404 67.30 -11.91 -30.11
CA PRO A 404 67.50 -12.82 -28.96
C PRO A 404 68.50 -13.97 -29.31
N PRO A 405 68.53 -15.20 -28.71
CA PRO A 405 67.76 -15.78 -27.59
C PRO A 405 68.61 -16.63 -26.59
N SER A 406 67.95 -17.59 -25.92
CA SER A 406 68.50 -18.71 -25.11
C SER A 406 68.86 -18.37 -23.64
N LEU A 407 68.82 -19.31 -22.67
CA LEU A 407 68.55 -20.76 -22.70
C LEU A 407 67.83 -21.22 -21.40
N SER A 408 67.42 -22.47 -21.33
CA SER A 408 66.73 -23.13 -20.20
C SER A 408 67.58 -23.28 -18.91
N VAL A 409 66.95 -23.52 -17.74
CA VAL A 409 67.15 -24.73 -16.89
C VAL A 409 66.32 -24.71 -15.57
N HIS A 410 65.55 -25.79 -15.36
CA HIS A 410 65.11 -26.48 -14.13
C HIS A 410 64.75 -25.83 -12.76
N ASN A 411 63.61 -26.33 -12.24
CA ASN A 411 63.36 -26.95 -10.91
C ASN A 411 62.73 -26.17 -9.74
N ALA A 412 62.04 -26.98 -8.91
CA ALA A 412 61.32 -26.73 -7.65
C ALA A 412 59.95 -26.04 -7.82
#